data_AF-A0A7T0PWH9-F1
#
_entry.id   AF-A0A7T0PWH9-F1
#
_cell.length_a   1.000
_cell.length_b   1.000
_cell.length_c   1.000
_cell.angle_alpha   90.00
_cell.angle_beta   90.00
_cell.angle_gamma   90.00
#
_symmetry.space_group_name_H-M   'P 1'
#
loop_
_entity.id
_entity.type
_entity.pdbx_description
1 polymer ?
#
loop_
_entity_poly.entity_id
_entity_poly.type
_entity_poly.pdbx_seq_one_letter_code
_entity_poly.pdbx_strand_id
1 'polypeptide(L)'
;MSTPATTVLTAADITAVTGRPTPGAALRVPALLRHRCTGRLLLAHDLRPVTTSDDAWRTSGGALPGDLPNPNSLWLRASDDDGATWSAPAPLLPDPEALPGIVGLSDPVLLEGPSGTLHLLAAASADVGLFGAHVPTRPWRAGQAPEPGTLRLLHATSHDVGATWAWTDLTDLCLPGPVFPEGCVLFPASGHGTVLGPGPAVGRLVAPLVAALPAPSRSGQDVHLRSVCLLSDDDGITWRLGRPVPVATSAGRSLAGGARTSGTDEHAVVALDGATVLMSARDGAYGGTRLTSLSVDGAATWSPAQREADVPDPGCNAGLIALVGGRVDEEEARPELLKQRRAHRPGRRPGPAVPRRRPGRAPRRTPEPAHCQGALAGAPRDG
;
A
#
# COMPACT_ATOMS: atom_id res chain seq x y z
N MET A 1 23.08 6.79 28.15
CA MET A 1 21.76 6.31 27.68
C MET A 1 22.01 4.96 27.03
N SER A 2 21.40 3.89 27.54
CA SER A 2 21.51 2.56 26.93
C SER A 2 20.86 2.62 25.55
N THR A 3 21.51 2.07 24.54
CA THR A 3 20.86 1.77 23.26
C THR A 3 19.62 0.90 23.58
N PRO A 4 18.42 1.26 23.11
CA PRO A 4 17.26 0.40 23.31
C PRO A 4 17.55 -0.96 22.68
N ALA A 5 17.27 -2.04 23.43
CA ALA A 5 17.42 -3.39 22.92
C ALA A 5 16.50 -3.54 21.69
N THR A 6 17.06 -3.99 20.57
CA THR A 6 16.28 -4.22 19.35
C THR A 6 15.72 -5.63 19.39
N THR A 7 14.39 -5.75 19.46
CA THR A 7 13.70 -7.04 19.37
C THR A 7 13.41 -7.37 17.91
N VAL A 8 13.88 -8.54 17.44
CA VAL A 8 13.67 -9.01 16.07
C VAL A 8 12.57 -10.05 16.06
N LEU A 9 11.47 -9.75 15.37
CA LEU A 9 10.34 -10.66 15.17
C LEU A 9 10.52 -11.44 13.87
N THR A 10 10.23 -12.74 13.89
CA THR A 10 10.50 -13.61 12.73
C THR A 10 9.35 -14.56 12.41
N ALA A 11 9.33 -15.08 11.18
CA ALA A 11 8.40 -16.14 10.79
C ALA A 11 8.66 -17.46 11.57
N ALA A 12 9.86 -17.65 12.13
CA ALA A 12 10.17 -18.79 12.97
C ALA A 12 9.34 -18.78 14.27
N ASP A 13 9.00 -17.60 14.80
CA ASP A 13 8.13 -17.49 15.98
C ASP A 13 6.73 -18.04 15.69
N ILE A 14 6.23 -17.82 14.47
CA ILE A 14 4.93 -18.35 14.04
C ILE A 14 5.01 -19.87 13.82
N THR A 15 6.12 -20.35 13.25
CA THR A 15 6.38 -21.79 13.15
C THR A 15 6.39 -22.44 14.55
N ALA A 16 6.96 -21.77 15.55
CA ALA A 16 7.01 -22.26 16.93
C ALA A 16 5.62 -22.37 17.57
N VAL A 17 4.70 -21.44 17.28
CA VAL A 17 3.32 -21.48 17.80
C VAL A 17 2.46 -22.51 17.05
N THR A 18 2.59 -22.59 15.73
CA THR A 18 1.71 -23.42 14.88
C THR A 18 2.20 -24.86 14.70
N GLY A 19 3.49 -25.12 14.96
CA GLY A 19 4.16 -26.37 14.59
C GLY A 19 4.29 -26.59 13.08
N ARG A 20 3.92 -25.61 12.25
CA ARG A 20 3.95 -25.70 10.78
C ARG A 20 5.11 -24.87 10.23
N PRO A 21 6.11 -25.49 9.60
CA PRO A 21 7.22 -24.75 9.00
C PRO A 21 6.71 -23.79 7.93
N THR A 22 7.26 -22.57 7.93
CA THR A 22 7.04 -21.59 6.86
C THR A 22 8.38 -21.17 6.23
N PRO A 23 9.10 -22.08 5.55
CA PRO A 23 10.44 -21.81 5.05
C PRO A 23 10.44 -20.64 4.06
N GLY A 24 11.31 -19.67 4.29
CA GLY A 24 11.45 -18.48 3.42
C GLY A 24 10.28 -17.50 3.47
N ALA A 25 9.28 -17.72 4.35
CA ALA A 25 8.17 -16.79 4.50
C ALA A 25 8.66 -15.43 5.04
N ALA A 26 7.97 -14.37 4.62
CA ALA A 26 8.30 -13.00 4.99
C ALA A 26 7.24 -12.41 5.93
N LEU A 27 7.68 -11.71 6.97
CA LEU A 27 6.80 -10.81 7.72
C LEU A 27 6.78 -9.45 7.03
N ARG A 28 5.59 -8.97 6.68
CA ARG A 28 5.41 -7.77 5.85
C ARG A 28 4.22 -6.95 6.34
N VAL A 29 4.16 -5.71 5.86
CA VAL A 29 3.02 -4.81 6.00
C VAL A 29 2.55 -4.62 7.45
N PRO A 30 3.25 -3.76 8.22
CA PRO A 30 2.91 -3.53 9.61
C PRO A 30 1.73 -2.55 9.77
N ALA A 31 0.88 -2.82 10.76
CA ALA A 31 -0.04 -1.88 11.37
C ALA A 31 0.26 -1.84 12.87
N LEU A 32 0.56 -0.65 13.40
CA LEU A 32 0.94 -0.47 14.80
C LEU A 32 -0.03 0.52 15.45
N LEU A 33 -0.51 0.16 16.64
CA LEU A 33 -1.40 0.99 17.45
C LEU A 33 -0.94 0.94 18.91
N ARG A 34 -1.02 2.08 19.60
CA ARG A 34 -0.92 2.14 21.07
C ARG A 34 -2.31 2.34 21.65
N HIS A 35 -2.81 1.35 22.38
CA HIS A 35 -4.11 1.43 23.03
C HIS A 35 -4.09 2.51 24.10
N ARG A 36 -5.01 3.49 24.02
CA ARG A 36 -4.95 4.73 24.81
C ARG A 36 -5.07 4.49 26.31
N CYS A 37 -5.94 3.56 26.72
CA CYS A 37 -6.24 3.34 28.14
C CYS A 37 -5.19 2.48 28.86
N THR A 38 -4.65 1.47 28.18
CA THR A 38 -3.71 0.52 28.81
C THR A 38 -2.25 0.82 28.48
N GLY A 39 -1.98 1.62 27.45
CA GLY A 39 -0.63 1.86 26.93
C GLY A 39 -0.05 0.69 26.12
N ARG A 40 -0.76 -0.45 26.03
CA ARG A 40 -0.35 -1.64 25.28
C ARG A 40 -0.15 -1.31 23.80
N LEU A 41 0.97 -1.75 23.25
CA LEU A 41 1.21 -1.74 21.81
C LEU A 41 0.61 -2.99 21.17
N LEU A 42 -0.02 -2.81 20.01
CA LEU A 42 -0.58 -3.86 19.18
C LEU A 42 0.02 -3.75 17.78
N LEU A 43 0.69 -4.81 17.34
CA LEU A 43 1.30 -4.92 16.01
C LEU A 43 0.59 -6.01 15.22
N ALA A 44 -0.20 -5.62 14.22
CA ALA A 44 -0.70 -6.52 13.20
C ALA A 44 0.25 -6.54 12.00
N HIS A 45 0.48 -7.71 11.41
CA HIS A 45 1.32 -7.83 10.22
C HIS A 45 0.94 -9.06 9.38
N ASP A 46 1.33 -9.05 8.11
CA ASP A 46 1.25 -10.22 7.26
C ASP A 46 2.32 -11.25 7.63
N LEU A 47 1.97 -12.52 7.51
CA LEU A 47 2.89 -13.60 7.17
C LEU A 47 2.61 -14.00 5.71
N ARG A 48 3.64 -13.87 4.87
CA ARG A 48 3.56 -14.18 3.44
C ARG A 48 4.38 -15.44 3.13
N PRO A 49 3.74 -16.57 2.82
CA PRO A 49 4.44 -17.77 2.34
C PRO A 49 5.21 -17.50 1.06
N VAL A 50 6.26 -18.28 0.80
CA VAL A 50 6.99 -18.24 -0.47
C VAL A 50 6.06 -18.63 -1.61
N THR A 51 6.03 -17.83 -2.66
CA THR A 51 5.28 -18.13 -3.88
C THR A 51 5.87 -19.35 -4.58
N THR A 52 5.03 -20.34 -4.92
CA THR A 52 5.48 -21.60 -5.54
C THR A 52 5.92 -21.47 -7.00
N SER A 53 5.68 -20.32 -7.64
CA SER A 53 6.21 -19.98 -8.96
C SER A 53 6.43 -18.47 -9.09
N ASP A 54 7.51 -18.10 -9.78
CA ASP A 54 8.02 -16.73 -9.81
C ASP A 54 7.02 -15.70 -10.39
N ASP A 55 6.03 -16.16 -11.17
CA ASP A 55 5.09 -15.29 -11.90
C ASP A 55 3.59 -15.62 -11.74
N ALA A 56 3.17 -16.68 -11.03
CA ALA A 56 1.73 -17.01 -10.92
C ALA A 56 0.89 -15.91 -10.26
N TRP A 57 1.50 -15.15 -9.35
CA TRP A 57 0.85 -13.99 -8.75
C TRP A 57 0.47 -12.95 -9.81
N ARG A 58 1.27 -12.76 -10.88
CA ARG A 58 0.93 -11.83 -11.97
C ARG A 58 -0.28 -12.31 -12.77
N THR A 59 -0.34 -13.60 -13.08
CA THR A 59 -1.44 -14.18 -13.86
C THR A 59 -2.77 -14.13 -13.11
N SER A 60 -2.72 -14.12 -11.78
CA SER A 60 -3.90 -13.97 -10.92
C SER A 60 -4.12 -12.51 -10.46
N GLY A 61 -3.43 -11.54 -11.07
CA GLY A 61 -3.67 -10.12 -10.83
C GLY A 61 -3.08 -9.53 -9.54
N GLY A 62 -2.09 -10.17 -8.94
CA GLY A 62 -1.33 -9.62 -7.83
C GLY A 62 -0.47 -8.41 -8.24
N ALA A 63 -0.20 -7.52 -7.28
CA ALA A 63 0.55 -6.28 -7.54
C ALA A 63 2.07 -6.48 -7.54
N LEU A 64 2.59 -7.24 -6.58
CA LEU A 64 3.98 -7.64 -6.42
C LEU A 64 4.11 -9.12 -6.00
N PRO A 65 5.31 -9.72 -6.09
CA PRO A 65 5.53 -11.09 -5.60
C PRO A 65 5.15 -11.25 -4.13
N GLY A 66 4.23 -12.18 -3.86
CA GLY A 66 3.73 -12.50 -2.52
C GLY A 66 2.61 -11.60 -2.00
N ASP A 67 2.15 -10.62 -2.78
CA ASP A 67 0.87 -9.94 -2.49
C ASP A 67 -0.30 -10.91 -2.74
N LEU A 68 -1.51 -10.53 -2.29
CA LEU A 68 -2.73 -11.25 -2.67
C LEU A 68 -2.77 -11.45 -4.19
N PRO A 69 -3.15 -12.63 -4.68
CA PRO A 69 -3.88 -13.69 -3.98
C PRO A 69 -2.99 -14.76 -3.32
N ASN A 70 -1.71 -14.48 -3.05
CA ASN A 70 -0.90 -15.36 -2.22
C ASN A 70 -1.63 -15.66 -0.90
N PRO A 71 -1.53 -16.89 -0.34
CA PRO A 71 -2.23 -17.28 0.89
C PRO A 71 -1.58 -16.66 2.13
N ASN A 72 -1.59 -15.33 2.18
CA ASN A 72 -1.12 -14.52 3.28
C ASN A 72 -2.05 -14.71 4.49
N SER A 73 -1.51 -14.55 5.68
CA SER A 73 -2.28 -14.57 6.92
C SER A 73 -1.91 -13.39 7.80
N LEU A 74 -2.87 -12.87 8.57
CA LEU A 74 -2.61 -11.81 9.53
C LEU A 74 -2.29 -12.37 10.91
N TRP A 75 -1.37 -11.68 11.59
CA TRP A 75 -0.89 -12.05 12.91
C TRP A 75 -0.81 -10.81 13.79
N LEU A 76 -1.22 -10.96 15.04
CA LEU A 76 -1.17 -9.93 16.08
C LEU A 76 -0.07 -10.27 17.10
N ARG A 77 0.64 -9.25 17.54
CA ARG A 77 1.54 -9.29 18.69
C ARG A 77 1.27 -8.10 19.59
N ALA A 78 1.44 -8.29 20.89
CA ALA A 78 1.26 -7.25 21.89
C ALA A 78 2.54 -6.99 22.67
N SER A 79 2.73 -5.76 23.13
CA SER A 79 3.79 -5.38 24.07
C SER A 79 3.22 -4.50 25.18
N ASP A 80 3.59 -4.81 26.43
CA ASP A 80 3.19 -4.08 27.64
C ASP A 80 4.38 -3.28 28.23
N ASP A 81 5.50 -3.22 27.52
CA ASP A 81 6.77 -2.63 27.96
C ASP A 81 7.40 -1.74 26.86
N ASP A 82 6.55 -0.98 26.16
CA ASP A 82 6.93 -0.04 25.10
C ASP A 82 7.81 -0.66 23.99
N GLY A 83 7.54 -1.92 23.66
CA GLY A 83 8.16 -2.66 22.56
C GLY A 83 9.44 -3.41 22.93
N ALA A 84 9.84 -3.41 24.21
CA ALA A 84 11.02 -4.13 24.66
C ALA A 84 10.84 -5.65 24.52
N THR A 85 9.67 -6.17 24.87
CA THR A 85 9.27 -7.56 24.64
C THR A 85 7.92 -7.66 23.94
N TRP A 86 7.68 -8.77 23.25
CA TRP A 86 6.46 -9.01 22.49
C TRP A 86 5.87 -10.37 22.84
N SER A 87 4.55 -10.44 22.88
CA SER A 87 3.80 -11.68 23.05
C SER A 87 4.11 -12.69 21.94
N ALA A 88 3.78 -13.95 22.19
CA ALA A 88 3.67 -14.93 21.12
C ALA A 88 2.69 -14.42 20.04
N PRO A 89 2.95 -14.69 18.75
CA PRO A 89 2.07 -14.27 17.67
C PRO A 89 0.73 -15.00 17.74
N ALA A 90 -0.36 -14.25 17.69
CA ALA A 90 -1.73 -14.76 17.66
C ALA A 90 -2.33 -14.57 16.25
N PRO A 91 -3.00 -15.58 15.68
CA PRO A 91 -3.56 -15.46 14.33
C PRO A 91 -4.81 -14.56 14.33
N LEU A 92 -4.93 -13.70 13.33
CA LEU A 92 -6.09 -12.83 13.08
C LEU A 92 -6.85 -13.38 11.87
N LEU A 93 -7.79 -14.28 12.11
CA LEU A 93 -8.52 -14.99 11.06
C LEU A 93 -10.02 -14.82 11.30
N PRO A 94 -10.82 -14.64 10.23
CA PRO A 94 -12.26 -14.75 10.36
C PRO A 94 -12.69 -16.19 10.63
N ASP A 95 -13.88 -16.34 11.23
CA ASP A 95 -14.54 -17.64 11.35
C ASP A 95 -14.91 -18.15 9.95
N PRO A 96 -14.42 -19.33 9.51
CA PRO A 96 -14.74 -19.88 8.20
C PRO A 96 -16.22 -20.24 8.03
N GLU A 97 -17.01 -20.39 9.11
CA GLU A 97 -18.46 -20.55 8.99
C GLU A 97 -19.14 -19.23 8.60
N ALA A 98 -18.66 -18.11 9.16
CA ALA A 98 -19.21 -16.79 8.87
C ALA A 98 -18.70 -16.21 7.54
N LEU A 99 -17.41 -16.41 7.25
CA LEU A 99 -16.70 -15.90 6.08
C LEU A 99 -15.90 -17.03 5.40
N PRO A 100 -16.60 -17.99 4.74
CA PRO A 100 -15.94 -19.11 4.07
C PRO A 100 -15.16 -18.68 2.83
N GLY A 101 -14.20 -19.51 2.41
CA GLY A 101 -13.55 -19.38 1.10
C GLY A 101 -12.46 -18.31 1.00
N ILE A 102 -12.08 -17.66 2.11
CA ILE A 102 -10.91 -16.78 2.17
C ILE A 102 -9.63 -17.61 2.09
N VAL A 103 -8.78 -17.30 1.12
CA VAL A 103 -7.48 -17.97 0.91
C VAL A 103 -6.34 -17.12 1.45
N GLY A 104 -6.40 -15.81 1.24
CA GLY A 104 -5.38 -14.87 1.69
C GLY A 104 -6.00 -13.66 2.40
N LEU A 105 -5.33 -13.19 3.44
CA LEU A 105 -5.67 -11.99 4.20
C LEU A 105 -4.40 -11.13 4.36
N SER A 106 -4.50 -9.84 4.05
CA SER A 106 -3.33 -8.96 3.92
C SER A 106 -3.67 -7.51 4.24
N ASP A 107 -2.62 -6.72 4.41
CA ASP A 107 -2.64 -5.25 4.40
C ASP A 107 -3.50 -4.65 5.53
N PRO A 108 -3.14 -4.90 6.80
CA PRO A 108 -3.93 -4.47 7.93
C PRO A 108 -3.90 -2.95 8.11
N VAL A 109 -5.03 -2.38 8.55
CA VAL A 109 -5.13 -1.04 9.14
C VAL A 109 -5.70 -1.16 10.54
N LEU A 110 -5.06 -0.55 11.54
CA LEU A 110 -5.56 -0.49 12.91
C LEU A 110 -6.03 0.92 13.30
N LEU A 111 -7.11 1.01 14.06
CA LEU A 111 -7.54 2.25 14.72
C LEU A 111 -8.35 1.96 16.00
N GLU A 112 -8.29 2.87 16.97
CA GLU A 112 -9.09 2.80 18.21
C GLU A 112 -10.18 3.87 18.18
N GLY A 113 -11.44 3.47 18.30
CA GLY A 113 -12.58 4.38 18.37
C GLY A 113 -12.75 5.05 19.74
N PRO A 114 -13.53 6.15 19.86
CA PRO A 114 -13.79 6.83 21.12
C PRO A 114 -14.20 5.96 22.30
N SER A 115 -14.91 4.84 22.08
CA SER A 115 -15.31 3.92 23.17
C SER A 115 -14.17 3.04 23.69
N GLY A 116 -13.01 3.03 23.02
CA GLY A 116 -11.94 2.06 23.23
C GLY A 116 -12.08 0.80 22.36
N THR A 117 -13.12 0.72 21.52
CA THR A 117 -13.24 -0.35 20.52
C THR A 117 -12.08 -0.29 19.53
N LEU A 118 -11.43 -1.42 19.31
CA LEU A 118 -10.41 -1.55 18.28
C LEU A 118 -11.07 -1.99 16.98
N HIS A 119 -10.63 -1.38 15.87
CA HIS A 119 -11.04 -1.72 14.53
C HIS A 119 -9.82 -2.17 13.73
N LEU A 120 -10.01 -3.23 12.95
CA LEU A 120 -9.03 -3.73 11.99
C LEU A 120 -9.69 -3.85 10.62
N LEU A 121 -9.08 -3.26 9.61
CA LEU A 121 -9.44 -3.50 8.21
C LEU A 121 -8.39 -4.38 7.55
N ALA A 122 -8.81 -5.25 6.62
CA ALA A 122 -7.91 -6.10 5.86
C ALA A 122 -8.47 -6.35 4.45
N ALA A 123 -7.58 -6.48 3.47
CA ALA A 123 -7.95 -7.03 2.16
C ALA A 123 -7.97 -8.56 2.25
N ALA A 124 -8.95 -9.19 1.61
CA ALA A 124 -9.00 -10.65 1.52
C ALA A 124 -9.27 -11.13 0.10
N SER A 125 -8.64 -12.23 -0.28
CA SER A 125 -8.78 -12.84 -1.61
C SER A 125 -9.18 -14.31 -1.52
N ALA A 126 -10.01 -14.75 -2.47
CA ALA A 126 -10.21 -16.17 -2.75
C ALA A 126 -9.29 -16.66 -3.88
N ASP A 127 -9.21 -15.91 -4.98
CA ASP A 127 -8.58 -16.36 -6.22
C ASP A 127 -7.81 -15.27 -7.00
N VAL A 128 -8.09 -13.99 -6.75
CA VAL A 128 -7.49 -12.85 -7.47
C VAL A 128 -6.86 -11.81 -6.55
N GLY A 129 -5.83 -11.14 -7.06
CA GLY A 129 -5.26 -9.92 -6.48
C GLY A 129 -5.92 -8.65 -7.00
N LEU A 130 -5.46 -7.49 -6.52
CA LEU A 130 -6.02 -6.17 -6.84
C LEU A 130 -6.24 -5.91 -8.34
N PHE A 131 -5.26 -6.26 -9.18
CA PHE A 131 -5.32 -5.98 -10.62
C PHE A 131 -6.02 -7.05 -11.45
N GLY A 132 -6.42 -8.16 -10.82
CA GLY A 132 -7.26 -9.19 -11.43
C GLY A 132 -8.72 -9.11 -10.97
N ALA A 133 -8.98 -8.36 -9.91
CA ALA A 133 -10.30 -8.22 -9.33
C ALA A 133 -11.22 -7.34 -10.19
N HIS A 134 -12.49 -7.71 -10.22
CA HIS A 134 -13.56 -6.89 -10.74
C HIS A 134 -14.47 -6.40 -9.62
N VAL A 135 -15.28 -5.39 -9.94
CA VAL A 135 -16.35 -4.89 -9.06
C VAL A 135 -17.32 -6.04 -8.75
N PRO A 136 -17.72 -6.25 -7.48
CA PRO A 136 -18.72 -7.26 -7.16
C PRO A 136 -20.03 -6.97 -7.89
N THR A 137 -20.77 -8.02 -8.25
CA THR A 137 -22.06 -7.86 -8.97
C THR A 137 -23.27 -7.99 -8.06
N ARG A 138 -23.06 -8.38 -6.80
CA ARG A 138 -24.12 -8.61 -5.81
C ARG A 138 -23.65 -8.29 -4.39
N PRO A 139 -24.58 -7.91 -3.49
CA PRO A 139 -24.29 -7.80 -2.07
C PRO A 139 -23.80 -9.12 -1.47
N TRP A 140 -22.90 -9.01 -0.50
CA TRP A 140 -22.47 -10.10 0.34
C TRP A 140 -23.61 -10.63 1.21
N ARG A 141 -23.50 -11.90 1.59
CA ARG A 141 -24.37 -12.56 2.56
C ARG A 141 -23.53 -13.44 3.47
N ALA A 142 -23.82 -13.39 4.78
CA ALA A 142 -23.16 -14.23 5.78
C ALA A 142 -23.21 -15.72 5.39
N GLY A 143 -22.10 -16.42 5.60
CA GLY A 143 -21.95 -17.85 5.26
C GLY A 143 -21.84 -18.16 3.76
N GLN A 144 -21.81 -17.15 2.87
CA GLN A 144 -21.56 -17.36 1.44
C GLN A 144 -20.10 -17.13 1.08
N ALA A 145 -19.56 -18.03 0.26
CA ALA A 145 -18.25 -17.86 -0.34
C ALA A 145 -18.22 -16.59 -1.23
N PRO A 146 -17.03 -15.96 -1.38
CA PRO A 146 -16.85 -14.83 -2.26
C PRO A 146 -17.32 -15.09 -3.69
N GLU A 147 -17.83 -14.05 -4.33
CA GLU A 147 -17.96 -14.05 -5.79
C GLU A 147 -16.55 -14.23 -6.38
N PRO A 148 -16.33 -15.23 -7.25
CA PRO A 148 -15.03 -15.44 -7.89
C PRO A 148 -14.57 -14.17 -8.60
N GLY A 149 -13.29 -13.88 -8.59
CA GLY A 149 -12.77 -12.67 -9.23
C GLY A 149 -13.02 -11.36 -8.46
N THR A 150 -13.43 -11.42 -7.18
CA THR A 150 -13.57 -10.23 -6.33
C THR A 150 -12.49 -10.17 -5.24
N LEU A 151 -12.04 -8.95 -4.92
CA LEU A 151 -11.24 -8.67 -3.73
C LEU A 151 -12.18 -8.13 -2.64
N ARG A 152 -12.01 -8.61 -1.42
CA ARG A 152 -12.89 -8.32 -0.28
C ARG A 152 -12.27 -7.28 0.63
N LEU A 153 -13.11 -6.39 1.15
CA LEU A 153 -12.76 -5.47 2.24
C LEU A 153 -13.36 -6.01 3.53
N LEU A 154 -12.53 -6.60 4.39
CA LEU A 154 -12.97 -7.14 5.69
C LEU A 154 -12.76 -6.12 6.80
N HIS A 155 -13.65 -6.14 7.79
CA HIS A 155 -13.58 -5.32 8.99
C HIS A 155 -13.78 -6.19 10.23
N ALA A 156 -12.92 -6.04 11.22
CA ALA A 156 -13.02 -6.72 12.50
C ALA A 156 -13.04 -5.74 13.67
N THR A 157 -13.82 -6.04 14.70
CA THR A 157 -13.84 -5.27 15.95
C THR A 157 -13.37 -6.10 17.13
N SER A 158 -12.70 -5.45 18.09
CA SER A 158 -12.34 -6.02 19.38
C SER A 158 -12.75 -5.07 20.50
N HIS A 159 -13.40 -5.63 21.53
CA HIS A 159 -13.81 -4.92 22.74
C HIS A 159 -13.00 -5.34 23.99
N ASP A 160 -11.97 -6.16 23.79
CA ASP A 160 -11.14 -6.77 24.84
C ASP A 160 -9.64 -6.56 24.59
N VAL A 161 -9.29 -5.40 24.02
CA VAL A 161 -7.91 -4.97 23.76
C VAL A 161 -7.15 -5.96 22.87
N GLY A 162 -7.83 -6.46 21.83
CA GLY A 162 -7.26 -7.28 20.77
C GLY A 162 -7.20 -8.77 21.09
N ALA A 163 -7.81 -9.24 22.18
CA ALA A 163 -7.80 -10.65 22.55
C ALA A 163 -8.75 -11.48 21.68
N THR A 164 -9.94 -10.95 21.36
CA THR A 164 -10.91 -11.56 20.44
C THR A 164 -11.40 -10.56 19.40
N TRP A 165 -11.79 -11.07 18.23
CA TRP A 165 -12.15 -10.27 17.07
C TRP A 165 -13.42 -10.79 16.41
N ALA A 166 -14.41 -9.92 16.22
CA ALA A 166 -15.63 -10.21 15.48
C ALA A 166 -15.52 -9.64 14.05
N TRP A 167 -15.61 -10.49 13.04
CA TRP A 167 -15.38 -10.12 11.65
C TRP A 167 -16.68 -9.87 10.89
N THR A 168 -16.61 -8.92 9.96
CA THR A 168 -17.67 -8.47 9.06
C THR A 168 -17.08 -8.21 7.68
N ASP A 169 -17.95 -8.15 6.67
CA ASP A 169 -17.57 -7.87 5.30
C ASP A 169 -18.17 -6.55 4.82
N LEU A 170 -17.30 -5.64 4.37
CA LEU A 170 -17.66 -4.31 3.88
C LEU A 170 -17.54 -4.21 2.35
N THR A 171 -17.41 -5.33 1.64
CA THR A 171 -17.22 -5.35 0.17
C THR A 171 -18.41 -4.75 -0.57
N ASP A 172 -19.59 -4.65 0.06
CA ASP A 172 -20.74 -3.97 -0.52
C ASP A 172 -20.46 -2.48 -0.83
N LEU A 173 -19.47 -1.86 -0.18
CA LEU A 173 -19.01 -0.51 -0.50
C LEU A 173 -18.34 -0.40 -1.89
N CYS A 174 -17.93 -1.53 -2.47
CA CYS A 174 -17.36 -1.61 -3.82
C CYS A 174 -18.44 -1.57 -4.91
N LEU A 175 -19.71 -1.86 -4.59
CA LEU A 175 -20.81 -1.88 -5.56
C LEU A 175 -21.03 -0.49 -6.19
N PRO A 176 -21.60 -0.42 -7.41
CA PRO A 176 -22.03 0.83 -8.02
C PRO A 176 -22.88 1.69 -7.06
N GLY A 177 -22.46 2.94 -6.88
CA GLY A 177 -23.05 3.81 -5.87
C GLY A 177 -22.72 5.29 -6.05
N PRO A 178 -23.13 6.15 -5.09
CA PRO A 178 -23.01 7.59 -5.23
C PRO A 178 -21.56 8.11 -5.24
N VAL A 179 -20.63 7.39 -4.62
CA VAL A 179 -19.19 7.75 -4.59
C VAL A 179 -18.48 7.24 -5.83
N PHE A 180 -18.77 6.00 -6.24
CA PHE A 180 -18.25 5.36 -7.44
C PHE A 180 -19.41 4.82 -8.29
N PRO A 181 -19.89 5.59 -9.29
CA PRO A 181 -21.07 5.22 -10.08
C PRO A 181 -20.94 3.89 -10.84
N GLU A 182 -19.72 3.49 -11.21
CA GLU A 182 -19.43 2.21 -11.87
C GLU A 182 -18.94 1.14 -10.88
N GLY A 183 -18.93 1.46 -9.58
CA GLY A 183 -18.27 0.67 -8.55
C GLY A 183 -16.74 0.80 -8.60
N CYS A 184 -16.06 0.09 -7.70
CA CYS A 184 -14.61 0.05 -7.62
C CYS A 184 -14.13 -1.25 -6.96
N VAL A 185 -12.83 -1.45 -6.88
CA VAL A 185 -12.20 -2.46 -6.01
C VAL A 185 -11.46 -1.71 -4.90
N LEU A 186 -11.77 -2.02 -3.64
CA LEU A 186 -11.14 -1.38 -2.48
C LEU A 186 -10.11 -2.29 -1.83
N PHE A 187 -9.00 -1.71 -1.35
CA PHE A 187 -8.12 -2.34 -0.37
C PHE A 187 -7.68 -1.32 0.70
N PRO A 188 -7.38 -1.75 1.94
CA PRO A 188 -6.89 -0.84 2.97
C PRO A 188 -5.48 -0.34 2.67
N ALA A 189 -5.25 0.97 2.84
CA ALA A 189 -3.90 1.51 2.82
C ALA A 189 -3.24 1.20 4.17
N SER A 190 -2.51 0.09 4.22
CA SER A 190 -1.96 -0.49 5.44
C SER A 190 -1.25 0.51 6.37
N GLY A 191 -1.39 0.28 7.68
CA GLY A 191 -0.86 1.18 8.72
C GLY A 191 -1.90 1.45 9.80
N HIS A 192 -2.25 2.72 10.01
CA HIS A 192 -3.25 3.10 11.00
C HIS A 192 -4.23 4.15 10.47
N GLY A 193 -5.44 4.17 11.05
CA GLY A 193 -6.39 5.25 10.87
C GLY A 193 -6.14 6.41 11.84
N THR A 194 -7.03 7.40 11.82
CA THR A 194 -7.06 8.51 12.78
C THR A 194 -8.48 8.74 13.29
N VAL A 195 -8.60 9.42 14.43
CA VAL A 195 -9.88 9.84 15.00
C VAL A 195 -9.88 11.35 15.12
N LEU A 196 -10.93 12.00 14.62
CA LEU A 196 -11.13 13.43 14.82
C LEU A 196 -11.58 13.69 16.26
N GLY A 197 -11.01 14.71 16.89
CA GLY A 197 -11.26 15.04 18.31
C GLY A 197 -12.75 15.20 18.64
N PRO A 198 -13.13 15.16 19.93
CA PRO A 198 -14.53 15.17 20.35
C PRO A 198 -15.19 16.54 20.06
N GLY A 199 -15.72 16.70 18.85
CA GLY A 199 -16.74 17.70 18.54
C GLY A 199 -18.11 17.28 19.11
N PRO A 200 -19.20 18.04 18.85
CA PRO A 200 -20.53 17.80 19.43
C PRO A 200 -21.20 16.45 19.08
N ALA A 201 -20.54 15.60 18.29
CA ALA A 201 -20.92 14.23 18.00
C ALA A 201 -19.68 13.33 18.17
N VAL A 202 -19.90 12.06 18.53
CA VAL A 202 -18.88 11.01 18.66
C VAL A 202 -17.73 11.22 17.66
N GLY A 203 -16.48 11.23 18.15
CA GLY A 203 -15.31 11.52 17.30
C GLY A 203 -15.28 10.62 16.07
N ARG A 204 -15.22 11.22 14.87
CA ARG A 204 -15.28 10.48 13.60
C ARG A 204 -14.04 9.62 13.43
N LEU A 205 -14.25 8.35 13.10
CA LEU A 205 -13.21 7.43 12.65
C LEU A 205 -12.90 7.68 11.18
N VAL A 206 -11.62 7.73 10.84
CA VAL A 206 -11.13 7.92 9.47
C VAL A 206 -10.08 6.84 9.19
N ALA A 207 -10.39 5.90 8.30
CA ALA A 207 -9.46 4.85 7.89
C ALA A 207 -9.13 4.96 6.38
N PRO A 208 -7.84 4.92 6.00
CA PRO A 208 -7.44 5.11 4.60
C PRO A 208 -7.65 3.85 3.75
N LEU A 209 -8.27 4.02 2.58
CA LEU A 209 -8.51 2.99 1.57
C LEU A 209 -8.04 3.45 0.18
N VAL A 210 -7.61 2.53 -0.65
CA VAL A 210 -7.36 2.79 -2.08
C VAL A 210 -8.45 2.14 -2.90
N ALA A 211 -9.03 2.90 -3.83
CA ALA A 211 -9.96 2.42 -4.83
C ALA A 211 -9.27 2.26 -6.17
N ALA A 212 -9.25 1.03 -6.70
CA ALA A 212 -8.94 0.76 -8.09
C ALA A 212 -10.23 0.89 -8.92
N LEU A 213 -10.22 1.80 -9.88
CA LEU A 213 -11.37 2.05 -10.74
C LEU A 213 -11.39 1.06 -11.91
N PRO A 214 -12.59 0.64 -12.36
CA PRO A 214 -12.72 -0.15 -13.58
C PRO A 214 -11.99 0.53 -14.75
N ALA A 215 -11.24 -0.25 -15.53
CA ALA A 215 -10.54 0.30 -16.69
C ALA A 215 -11.55 0.83 -17.71
N PRO A 216 -11.41 2.07 -18.21
CA PRO A 216 -12.22 2.52 -19.33
C PRO A 216 -11.91 1.62 -20.53
N SER A 217 -12.95 1.02 -21.11
CA SER A 217 -12.90 -0.08 -22.11
C SER A 217 -12.10 0.16 -23.40
N ARG A 218 -11.33 1.26 -23.53
CA ARG A 218 -10.70 1.70 -24.78
C ARG A 218 -9.23 2.09 -24.70
N SER A 219 -8.54 1.93 -23.58
CA SER A 219 -7.08 2.01 -23.51
C SER A 219 -6.54 0.78 -22.78
N GLY A 220 -5.27 0.43 -22.98
CA GLY A 220 -4.64 -0.75 -22.38
C GLY A 220 -4.71 -0.81 -20.85
N GLN A 221 -3.92 -1.72 -20.24
CA GLN A 221 -3.90 -2.10 -18.82
C GLN A 221 -3.56 -1.00 -17.79
N ASP A 222 -3.97 0.25 -18.03
CA ASP A 222 -3.84 1.38 -17.14
C ASP A 222 -4.96 1.31 -16.08
N VAL A 223 -4.58 1.03 -14.83
CA VAL A 223 -5.47 1.02 -13.67
C VAL A 223 -5.40 2.37 -12.99
N HIS A 224 -6.56 3.00 -12.81
CA HIS A 224 -6.63 4.29 -12.15
C HIS A 224 -6.93 4.12 -10.66
N LEU A 225 -6.03 4.60 -9.82
CA LEU A 225 -6.13 4.50 -8.38
C LEU A 225 -6.60 5.82 -7.76
N ARG A 226 -7.35 5.72 -6.66
CA ARG A 226 -7.82 6.85 -5.86
C ARG A 226 -7.66 6.56 -4.39
N SER A 227 -7.06 7.51 -3.67
CA SER A 227 -7.16 7.57 -2.22
C SER A 227 -8.58 7.99 -1.84
N VAL A 228 -9.18 7.26 -0.91
CA VAL A 228 -10.49 7.52 -0.32
C VAL A 228 -10.43 7.11 1.15
N CYS A 229 -11.26 7.73 2.00
CA CYS A 229 -11.34 7.32 3.40
C CYS A 229 -12.66 6.60 3.67
N LEU A 230 -12.58 5.56 4.50
CA LEU A 230 -13.72 4.97 5.19
C LEU A 230 -14.01 5.78 6.45
N LEU A 231 -15.25 6.21 6.62
CA LEU A 231 -15.69 7.12 7.66
C LEU A 231 -16.77 6.47 8.50
N SER A 232 -16.66 6.61 9.81
CA SER A 232 -17.74 6.27 10.75
C SER A 232 -17.93 7.41 11.74
N ASP A 233 -19.19 7.77 11.96
CA ASP A 233 -19.63 8.81 12.90
C ASP A 233 -20.31 8.18 14.15
N ASP A 234 -20.27 6.85 14.29
CA ASP A 234 -20.98 6.07 15.30
C ASP A 234 -20.10 4.94 15.89
N ASP A 235 -18.80 5.23 16.04
CA ASP A 235 -17.82 4.32 16.67
C ASP A 235 -17.71 2.97 15.93
N GLY A 236 -17.81 3.01 14.60
CA GLY A 236 -17.62 1.89 13.69
C GLY A 236 -18.81 0.93 13.57
N ILE A 237 -20.00 1.32 14.06
CA ILE A 237 -21.24 0.57 13.85
C ILE A 237 -21.66 0.63 12.38
N THR A 238 -21.60 1.82 11.78
CA THR A 238 -21.83 2.01 10.34
C THR A 238 -20.66 2.71 9.69
N TRP A 239 -20.44 2.39 8.41
CA TRP A 239 -19.34 2.93 7.62
C TRP A 239 -19.84 3.46 6.29
N ARG A 240 -19.21 4.54 5.82
CA ARG A 240 -19.44 5.14 4.50
C ARG A 240 -18.12 5.60 3.89
N LEU A 241 -18.07 5.67 2.57
CA LEU A 241 -16.95 6.27 1.87
C LEU A 241 -17.04 7.80 1.88
N GLY A 242 -15.91 8.47 2.10
CA GLY A 242 -15.72 9.87 1.73
C GLY A 242 -15.61 10.06 0.22
N ARG A 243 -15.47 11.31 -0.25
CA ARG A 243 -15.17 11.55 -1.66
C ARG A 243 -13.72 11.15 -1.97
N PRO A 244 -13.44 10.54 -3.13
CA PRO A 244 -12.08 10.25 -3.54
C PRO A 244 -11.30 11.55 -3.73
N VAL A 245 -10.00 11.51 -3.43
CA VAL A 245 -9.12 12.67 -3.56
C VAL A 245 -9.04 13.10 -5.03
N PRO A 246 -9.29 14.38 -5.35
CA PRO A 246 -9.11 14.87 -6.71
C PRO A 246 -7.62 14.82 -7.09
N VAL A 247 -7.31 14.29 -8.28
CA VAL A 247 -5.94 14.22 -8.80
C VAL A 247 -5.89 14.81 -10.20
N ALA A 248 -4.78 15.48 -10.54
CA ALA A 248 -4.50 15.82 -11.93
C ALA A 248 -4.26 14.52 -12.71
N THR A 249 -4.83 14.41 -13.91
CA THR A 249 -4.63 13.24 -14.77
C THR A 249 -3.16 13.18 -15.21
N SER A 250 -2.51 12.05 -14.96
CA SER A 250 -1.15 11.74 -15.40
C SER A 250 -1.13 10.38 -16.08
N ALA A 251 -0.27 10.23 -17.10
CA ALA A 251 -0.09 8.95 -17.77
C ALA A 251 0.46 7.92 -16.80
N GLY A 252 -0.12 6.72 -16.76
CA GLY A 252 0.28 5.70 -15.81
C GLY A 252 1.68 5.14 -16.08
N ARG A 253 2.36 4.68 -15.03
CA ARG A 253 3.66 3.99 -15.10
C ARG A 253 3.55 2.55 -14.58
N SER A 254 4.34 1.66 -15.16
CA SER A 254 4.28 0.22 -14.88
C SER A 254 4.84 -0.13 -13.50
N LEU A 255 4.06 -0.90 -12.73
CA LEU A 255 4.52 -1.68 -11.59
C LEU A 255 5.34 -2.89 -12.02
N ALA A 256 6.00 -3.54 -11.06
CA ALA A 256 6.71 -4.81 -11.27
C ALA A 256 5.77 -6.01 -11.60
N GLY A 257 4.45 -5.78 -11.65
CA GLY A 257 3.42 -6.72 -12.12
C GLY A 257 2.91 -6.48 -13.55
N GLY A 258 3.41 -5.46 -14.26
CA GLY A 258 3.02 -5.15 -15.64
C GLY A 258 1.80 -4.22 -15.78
N ALA A 259 0.96 -4.10 -14.74
CA ALA A 259 -0.10 -3.10 -14.68
C ALA A 259 0.50 -1.69 -14.61
N ARG A 260 -0.08 -0.75 -15.37
CA ARG A 260 0.30 0.66 -15.33
C ARG A 260 -0.64 1.40 -14.40
N THR A 261 -0.14 2.05 -13.36
CA THR A 261 -0.98 2.76 -12.38
C THR A 261 -0.85 4.27 -12.53
N SER A 262 -1.91 4.99 -12.13
CA SER A 262 -1.96 6.45 -12.09
C SER A 262 -2.87 6.93 -10.96
N GLY A 263 -2.78 8.21 -10.60
CA GLY A 263 -3.55 8.79 -9.49
C GLY A 263 -2.79 8.70 -8.17
N THR A 264 -3.50 8.44 -7.08
CA THR A 264 -2.92 8.23 -5.74
C THR A 264 -3.11 6.79 -5.30
N ASP A 265 -2.13 6.26 -4.57
CA ASP A 265 -2.09 4.88 -4.11
C ASP A 265 -2.11 4.87 -2.56
N GLU A 266 -1.46 3.91 -1.91
CA GLU A 266 -1.32 3.80 -0.45
C GLU A 266 -1.01 5.16 0.20
N HIS A 267 -1.84 5.54 1.17
CA HIS A 267 -1.77 6.84 1.82
C HIS A 267 -2.03 6.71 3.31
N ALA A 268 -1.43 7.61 4.07
CA ALA A 268 -1.67 7.78 5.49
C ALA A 268 -2.43 9.09 5.72
N VAL A 269 -3.22 9.12 6.79
CA VAL A 269 -4.03 10.28 7.18
C VAL A 269 -3.83 10.60 8.64
N VAL A 270 -3.87 11.89 8.97
CA VAL A 270 -3.73 12.35 10.34
C VAL A 270 -4.65 13.53 10.62
N ALA A 271 -5.35 13.48 11.75
CA ALA A 271 -6.12 14.60 12.25
C ALA A 271 -5.17 15.70 12.76
N LEU A 272 -5.29 16.90 12.21
CA LEU A 272 -4.56 18.08 12.70
C LEU A 272 -5.35 18.81 13.79
N ASP A 273 -6.68 18.78 13.69
CA ASP A 273 -7.62 19.33 14.66
C ASP A 273 -8.97 18.57 14.60
N GLY A 274 -10.06 19.17 15.11
CA GLY A 274 -11.38 18.54 15.15
C GLY A 274 -12.09 18.37 13.79
N ALA A 275 -11.58 18.96 12.72
CA ALA A 275 -12.16 18.85 11.37
C ALA A 275 -11.11 18.69 10.27
N THR A 276 -9.89 19.16 10.51
CA THR A 276 -8.82 19.16 9.51
C THR A 276 -8.07 17.83 9.50
N VAL A 277 -7.96 17.21 8.32
CA VAL A 277 -7.20 15.97 8.10
C VAL A 277 -6.18 16.21 6.99
N LEU A 278 -4.92 15.90 7.28
CA LEU A 278 -3.85 15.87 6.28
C LEU A 278 -3.71 14.45 5.74
N MET A 279 -3.54 14.35 4.42
CA MET A 279 -3.16 13.13 3.72
C MET A 279 -1.73 13.26 3.20
N SER A 280 -0.94 12.19 3.33
CA SER A 280 0.26 11.94 2.53
C SER A 280 0.10 10.62 1.78
N ALA A 281 0.23 10.65 0.46
CA ALA A 281 -0.03 9.52 -0.42
C ALA A 281 1.16 9.19 -1.33
N ARG A 282 1.31 7.90 -1.62
CA ARG A 282 2.16 7.41 -2.69
C ARG A 282 1.63 7.90 -4.04
N ASP A 283 2.53 8.40 -4.88
CA ASP A 283 2.18 8.75 -6.26
C ASP A 283 2.00 7.48 -7.08
N GLY A 284 0.76 7.22 -7.53
CA GLY A 284 0.42 6.05 -8.34
C GLY A 284 1.16 6.03 -9.69
N ALA A 285 1.69 7.17 -10.14
CA ALA A 285 2.52 7.29 -11.34
C ALA A 285 4.03 7.28 -11.06
N TYR A 286 4.48 7.06 -9.81
CA TYR A 286 5.89 7.00 -9.40
C TYR A 286 6.68 8.27 -9.77
N GLY A 287 6.12 9.44 -9.47
CA GLY A 287 6.74 10.73 -9.80
C GLY A 287 7.92 11.13 -8.91
N GLY A 288 8.28 10.33 -7.90
CA GLY A 288 9.49 10.50 -7.09
C GLY A 288 9.31 11.32 -5.81
N THR A 289 8.09 11.77 -5.51
CA THR A 289 7.73 12.51 -4.29
C THR A 289 6.36 12.07 -3.80
N ARG A 290 6.09 12.27 -2.50
CA ARG A 290 4.75 12.10 -1.94
C ARG A 290 3.76 13.11 -2.55
N LEU A 291 2.48 12.76 -2.47
CA LEU A 291 1.37 13.64 -2.79
C LEU A 291 0.63 14.02 -1.49
N THR A 292 0.35 15.30 -1.29
CA THR A 292 -0.38 15.80 -0.13
C THR A 292 -1.74 16.35 -0.53
N SER A 293 -2.72 16.22 0.38
CA SER A 293 -4.06 16.80 0.25
C SER A 293 -4.61 17.13 1.64
N LEU A 294 -5.50 18.12 1.71
CA LEU A 294 -6.11 18.58 2.94
C LEU A 294 -7.63 18.42 2.86
N SER A 295 -8.20 17.87 3.91
CA SER A 295 -9.63 17.94 4.20
C SER A 295 -9.86 18.90 5.36
N VAL A 296 -10.95 19.67 5.29
CA VAL A 296 -11.39 20.59 6.36
C VAL A 296 -12.80 20.25 6.88
N ASP A 297 -13.34 19.10 6.47
CA ASP A 297 -14.68 18.61 6.79
C ASP A 297 -14.67 17.16 7.33
N GLY A 298 -13.53 16.78 7.90
CA GLY A 298 -13.29 15.49 8.52
C GLY A 298 -13.19 14.35 7.52
N ALA A 299 -12.32 14.50 6.52
CA ALA A 299 -12.06 13.55 5.43
C ALA A 299 -13.27 13.24 4.53
N ALA A 300 -14.34 14.05 4.60
CA ALA A 300 -15.50 13.87 3.74
C ALA A 300 -15.22 14.35 2.32
N THR A 301 -14.50 15.46 2.17
CA THR A 301 -13.98 15.98 0.91
C THR A 301 -12.53 16.44 1.06
N TRP A 302 -11.84 16.60 -0.09
CA TRP A 302 -10.41 16.84 -0.16
C TRP A 302 -10.09 17.93 -1.16
N SER A 303 -9.06 18.73 -0.87
CA SER A 303 -8.40 19.55 -1.87
C SER A 303 -7.73 18.66 -2.94
N PRO A 304 -7.46 19.18 -4.16
CA PRO A 304 -6.70 18.42 -5.14
C PRO A 304 -5.31 18.02 -4.59
N ALA A 305 -4.89 16.78 -4.86
CA ALA A 305 -3.58 16.31 -4.47
C ALA A 305 -2.47 17.10 -5.17
N GLN A 306 -1.47 17.52 -4.40
CA GLN A 306 -0.31 18.28 -4.86
C GLN A 306 0.97 17.50 -4.56
N ARG A 307 2.03 17.72 -5.34
CA ARG A 307 3.34 17.13 -5.05
C ARG A 307 3.97 17.85 -3.86
N GLU A 308 4.48 17.08 -2.91
CA GLU A 308 5.30 17.59 -1.84
C GLU A 308 6.78 17.47 -2.23
N ALA A 309 7.39 18.57 -2.64
CA ALA A 309 8.74 18.57 -3.22
C ALA A 309 9.81 18.16 -2.20
N ASP A 310 9.55 18.40 -0.90
CA ASP A 310 10.50 18.15 0.17
C ASP A 310 10.42 16.74 0.76
N VAL A 311 9.49 15.90 0.26
CA VAL A 311 9.32 14.50 0.71
C VAL A 311 9.49 13.53 -0.48
N PRO A 312 10.74 13.09 -0.75
CA PRO A 312 11.04 12.16 -1.83
C PRO A 312 10.43 10.77 -1.59
N ASP A 313 9.76 10.20 -2.58
CA ASP A 313 9.10 8.88 -2.48
C ASP A 313 9.62 7.92 -3.56
N PRO A 314 10.13 6.73 -3.20
CA PRO A 314 10.49 5.70 -4.17
C PRO A 314 9.27 4.98 -4.79
N GLY A 315 8.05 5.37 -4.43
CA GLY A 315 6.80 4.71 -4.80
C GLY A 315 6.45 3.61 -3.80
N CYS A 316 6.45 3.94 -2.51
CA CYS A 316 6.20 3.01 -1.41
C CYS A 316 5.14 3.57 -0.45
N ASN A 317 4.58 2.71 0.41
CA ASN A 317 3.79 3.15 1.55
C ASN A 317 4.67 3.92 2.58
N ALA A 318 4.05 4.78 3.37
CA ALA A 318 4.66 5.55 4.46
C ALA A 318 3.68 5.70 5.63
N GLY A 319 4.18 5.79 6.86
CA GLY A 319 3.39 6.07 8.06
C GLY A 319 3.36 7.56 8.38
N LEU A 320 2.26 8.09 8.92
CA LEU A 320 2.10 9.51 9.22
C LEU A 320 1.44 9.70 10.59
N ILE A 321 2.12 10.39 11.51
CA ILE A 321 1.58 10.71 12.83
C ILE A 321 1.68 12.21 13.14
N ALA A 322 0.76 12.70 13.97
CA ALA A 322 0.83 14.04 14.52
C ALA A 322 1.45 13.97 15.91
N LEU A 323 2.46 14.79 16.14
CA LEU A 323 3.06 15.02 17.44
C LEU A 323 2.33 16.13 18.19
N VAL A 324 2.45 16.09 19.52
CA VAL A 324 1.97 17.14 20.41
C VAL A 324 2.56 18.49 19.99
N GLY A 325 1.68 19.49 19.82
CA GLY A 325 2.04 20.82 19.31
C GLY A 325 1.87 21.01 17.80
N GLY A 326 1.22 20.07 17.10
CA GLY A 326 0.83 20.20 15.70
C GLY A 326 1.96 19.94 14.70
N ARG A 327 3.07 19.35 15.15
CA ARG A 327 4.12 18.84 14.24
C ARG A 327 3.66 17.52 13.64
N VAL A 328 4.07 17.23 12.42
CA VAL A 328 3.73 15.98 11.72
C VAL A 328 5.02 15.27 11.37
N ASP A 329 5.10 13.99 11.72
CA ASP A 329 6.23 13.11 11.40
C ASP A 329 5.78 12.04 10.39
N GLU A 330 6.57 11.84 9.33
CA GLU A 330 6.36 10.82 8.31
C GLU A 330 7.51 9.80 8.34
N GLU A 331 7.18 8.50 8.40
CA GLU A 331 8.15 7.41 8.36
C GLU A 331 8.09 6.66 7.03
N GLU A 332 9.21 6.64 6.31
CA GLU A 332 9.36 5.92 5.03
C GLU A 332 10.25 4.69 5.16
N ALA A 333 10.06 3.71 4.26
CA ALA A 333 10.94 2.56 4.17
C ALA A 333 12.38 2.96 3.78
N ARG A 334 13.39 2.54 4.57
CA ARG A 334 14.81 2.85 4.31
C ARG A 334 15.26 2.39 2.91
N PRO A 335 15.97 3.24 2.12
CA PRO A 335 16.45 2.92 0.77
C PRO A 335 17.35 1.67 0.68
N GLU A 336 18.09 1.33 1.75
CA GLU A 336 19.04 0.22 1.78
C GLU A 336 18.37 -1.17 1.73
N LEU A 337 17.13 -1.31 2.24
CA LEU A 337 16.34 -2.54 2.12
C LEU A 337 15.82 -2.77 0.69
N LEU A 338 15.64 -1.69 -0.09
CA LEU A 338 15.23 -1.75 -1.50
C LEU A 338 16.39 -2.12 -2.43
N LYS A 339 17.64 -1.78 -2.08
CA LYS A 339 18.83 -2.09 -2.89
C LYS A 339 19.19 -3.58 -2.90
N GLN A 340 18.97 -4.31 -1.79
CA GLN A 340 19.23 -5.76 -1.74
C GLN A 340 18.36 -6.56 -2.74
N ARG A 341 17.15 -6.08 -3.07
CA ARG A 341 16.23 -6.75 -4.01
C ARG A 341 16.62 -6.62 -5.48
N ARG A 342 17.38 -5.58 -5.88
CA ARG A 342 17.88 -5.46 -7.26
C ARG A 342 19.05 -6.40 -7.57
N ALA A 343 19.73 -6.92 -6.55
CA ALA A 343 20.89 -7.79 -6.72
C ALA A 343 20.53 -9.26 -7.04
N HIS A 344 19.27 -9.68 -6.84
CA HIS A 344 18.81 -11.04 -7.11
C HIS A 344 18.23 -11.19 -8.54
N ARG A 345 19.04 -10.90 -9.55
CA ARG A 345 18.79 -11.40 -10.92
C ARG A 345 19.52 -12.75 -11.08
N PRO A 346 18.86 -13.82 -11.54
CA PRO A 346 19.54 -15.09 -11.83
C PRO A 346 20.61 -14.90 -12.90
N GLY A 347 21.77 -15.52 -12.66
CA GLY A 347 23.04 -15.33 -13.34
C GLY A 347 23.05 -15.18 -14.86
N ARG A 348 23.70 -14.11 -15.35
CA ARG A 348 24.58 -14.23 -16.52
C ARG A 348 25.95 -14.67 -16.01
N ARG A 349 26.33 -15.92 -16.31
CA ARG A 349 27.73 -16.37 -16.15
C ARG A 349 28.62 -15.47 -17.04
N PRO A 350 29.73 -14.90 -16.52
CA PRO A 350 30.69 -14.22 -17.37
C PRO A 350 31.44 -15.26 -18.20
N GLY A 351 31.38 -15.13 -19.53
CA GLY A 351 32.22 -15.89 -20.45
C GLY A 351 33.70 -15.50 -20.33
N PRO A 352 34.64 -16.33 -20.79
CA PRO A 352 36.06 -16.13 -20.54
C PRO A 352 36.59 -14.87 -21.25
N ALA A 353 37.43 -14.13 -20.55
CA ALA A 353 38.01 -12.88 -21.00
C ALA A 353 39.00 -13.09 -22.16
N VAL A 354 38.78 -12.39 -23.27
CA VAL A 354 39.75 -12.26 -24.37
C VAL A 354 40.70 -11.10 -24.02
N PRO A 355 42.03 -11.29 -24.01
CA PRO A 355 42.96 -10.24 -23.60
C PRO A 355 43.14 -9.20 -24.72
N ARG A 356 42.85 -7.92 -24.41
CA ARG A 356 43.10 -6.78 -25.30
C ARG A 356 44.58 -6.38 -25.25
N ARG A 357 45.24 -6.40 -26.41
CA ARG A 357 46.59 -5.83 -26.63
C ARG A 357 46.55 -4.30 -26.60
N ARG A 358 47.50 -3.67 -25.90
CA ARG A 358 47.82 -2.24 -25.99
C ARG A 358 48.72 -1.96 -27.20
N PRO A 359 48.60 -0.78 -27.83
CA PRO A 359 49.74 -0.14 -28.48
C PRO A 359 50.09 1.21 -27.84
N GLY A 360 51.40 1.48 -27.76
CA GLY A 360 52.00 2.67 -27.18
C GLY A 360 52.24 3.83 -28.15
N ARG A 361 52.59 4.96 -27.52
CA ARG A 361 53.10 6.28 -27.95
C ARG A 361 53.48 6.57 -29.42
N ALA A 362 53.08 7.78 -29.84
CA ALA A 362 53.45 8.56 -31.04
C ALA A 362 54.90 9.09 -31.05
N PRO A 363 55.40 9.73 -32.16
CA PRO A 363 55.27 11.21 -32.27
C PRO A 363 55.23 11.86 -33.70
N ARG A 364 54.60 13.05 -33.74
CA ARG A 364 54.79 14.33 -34.50
C ARG A 364 55.35 14.37 -35.96
N ARG A 365 54.67 15.17 -36.82
CA ARG A 365 55.19 16.34 -37.60
C ARG A 365 54.06 17.04 -38.42
N THR A 366 54.09 18.38 -38.50
CA THR A 366 53.36 19.32 -39.40
C THR A 366 54.31 19.77 -40.55
N PRO A 367 53.95 20.58 -41.58
CA PRO A 367 52.69 21.30 -41.95
C PRO A 367 52.23 21.15 -43.45
N GLU A 368 51.14 21.87 -43.80
CA GLU A 368 50.43 22.09 -45.11
C GLU A 368 51.29 22.51 -46.33
N PRO A 369 50.83 22.42 -47.63
CA PRO A 369 49.83 23.37 -48.20
C PRO A 369 48.90 22.91 -49.39
N ALA A 370 47.76 23.62 -49.49
CA ALA A 370 47.04 24.22 -50.66
C ALA A 370 46.59 23.49 -51.97
N HIS A 371 45.40 23.96 -52.44
CA HIS A 371 44.76 23.96 -53.78
C HIS A 371 43.91 22.73 -54.20
N CYS A 372 42.73 22.83 -54.84
CA CYS A 372 42.04 23.92 -55.55
C CYS A 372 40.52 23.62 -55.78
N GLN A 373 39.69 24.69 -55.80
CA GLN A 373 38.49 24.99 -56.63
C GLN A 373 37.27 24.02 -56.65
N GLY A 374 35.99 24.45 -56.65
CA GLY A 374 35.28 25.74 -56.69
C GLY A 374 33.79 25.49 -56.32
N ALA A 375 33.09 26.36 -55.58
CA ALA A 375 32.25 27.48 -56.06
C ALA A 375 31.20 27.08 -57.12
N LEU A 376 29.92 27.47 -57.12
CA LEU A 376 29.02 28.33 -56.33
C LEU A 376 27.60 27.99 -56.86
N ALA A 377 26.60 27.74 -56.00
CA ALA A 377 25.46 28.63 -55.71
C ALA A 377 24.57 29.05 -56.90
N GLY A 378 23.25 28.88 -56.73
CA GLY A 378 22.23 29.50 -57.58
C GLY A 378 20.80 29.04 -57.26
N ALA A 379 20.20 29.65 -56.24
CA ALA A 379 18.75 29.92 -56.21
C ALA A 379 18.57 31.42 -56.57
N PRO A 380 17.36 32.02 -56.74
CA PRO A 380 15.99 31.48 -56.58
C PRO A 380 14.96 32.02 -57.62
N ARG A 381 13.66 31.77 -57.34
CA ARG A 381 12.42 32.52 -57.74
C ARG A 381 11.92 32.36 -59.19
N ASP A 382 10.65 32.35 -59.54
CA ASP A 382 9.33 32.58 -58.89
C ASP A 382 8.27 31.82 -59.72
N GLY A 383 7.09 31.58 -59.16
CA GLY A 383 5.89 31.06 -59.83
C GLY A 383 4.72 30.89 -58.89
#